data_AF-A0A4R2HE53-F1
#
_entry.id   AF-A0A4R2HE53-F1
#
_cell.length_a   1.000
_cell.length_b   1.000
_cell.length_c   1.000
_cell.angle_alpha   90.00
_cell.angle_beta   90.00
_cell.angle_gamma   90.00
#
_symmetry.space_group_name_H-M   'P 1'
#
loop_
_entity.id
_entity.type
_entity.pdbx_description
1 polymer ?
#
loop_
_entity_poly.entity_id
_entity_poly.type
_entity_poly.pdbx_seq_one_letter_code
_entity_poly.pdbx_strand_id
1 'polypeptide(L)'
;MNRRLDELLGVRTVVLRLVHADEAEIGRGGRTVYHVQAMGEPRSGVLDETPYDGWDAIVAPHPLRSTWAEVDGPERIVEWARSFLGPVEPVQVKTWNLSCLLRVPGAWAKATSRFASVDADIIEHVQRYDETLAPTVLGKSVENRWSLLAHAPGNDCWEPDRATVENVVSRWVAVQAQLATEVDELSTPSLLPGELTAEANGLTAPRLLRGELAAEVDGLTAPRLLPGELTAEVERLLSVVPLSSQLRSDVEHLLSKLPSIVAELDTAGLPITLVHGDFHPGNWRSDGTARAIVDWADTFIGHPATDIQRLIGWLPAAKRAHALDVWTTAWKNHVPAADPERALPPTAILVRLLYAVMYQRFLDNIEPAERIYHEDDPASELQAAVEAYGLRERGVAG
;
A
#
# COMPACT_ATOMS: atom_id res chain seq x y z
N MET A 1 0.34 -4.35 -22.61
CA MET A 1 1.63 -4.99 -22.95
C MET A 1 1.44 -6.47 -23.27
N ASN A 2 1.08 -7.31 -22.30
CA ASN A 2 0.98 -8.78 -22.48
C ASN A 2 0.19 -9.22 -23.71
N ARG A 3 -1.03 -8.71 -23.94
CA ARG A 3 -1.80 -9.04 -25.15
C ARG A 3 -1.01 -8.84 -26.46
N ARG A 4 -0.27 -7.73 -26.54
CA ARG A 4 0.54 -7.42 -27.73
C ARG A 4 1.76 -8.35 -27.84
N LEU A 5 2.36 -8.71 -26.72
CA LEU A 5 3.46 -9.69 -26.68
C LEU A 5 2.94 -11.09 -27.06
N ASP A 6 1.79 -11.50 -26.54
CA ASP A 6 1.16 -12.79 -26.86
C ASP A 6 0.86 -12.92 -28.35
N GLU A 7 0.29 -11.87 -28.97
CA GLU A 7 0.03 -11.83 -30.42
C GLU A 7 1.32 -11.93 -31.26
N LEU A 8 2.38 -11.25 -30.81
CA LEU A 8 3.68 -11.22 -31.48
C LEU A 8 4.39 -12.57 -31.36
N LEU A 9 4.50 -13.10 -30.15
CA LEU A 9 5.22 -14.32 -29.83
C LEU A 9 4.41 -15.58 -30.14
N GLY A 10 3.09 -15.48 -30.31
CA GLY A 10 2.22 -16.63 -30.58
C GLY A 10 2.02 -17.57 -29.39
N VAL A 11 2.49 -17.17 -28.20
CA VAL A 11 2.37 -17.91 -26.94
C VAL A 11 2.02 -16.93 -25.83
N ARG A 12 1.36 -17.42 -24.77
CA ARG A 12 1.07 -16.58 -23.60
C ARG A 12 2.38 -16.14 -22.93
N THR A 13 2.40 -14.92 -22.45
CA THR A 13 3.52 -14.30 -21.75
C THR A 13 3.12 -13.82 -20.37
N VAL A 14 4.10 -13.76 -19.48
CA VAL A 14 3.99 -13.07 -18.19
C VAL A 14 5.18 -12.13 -18.05
N VAL A 15 4.90 -10.90 -17.65
CA VAL A 15 5.93 -9.92 -17.31
C VAL A 15 6.34 -10.19 -15.87
N LEU A 16 7.65 -10.26 -15.64
CA LEU A 16 8.18 -10.54 -14.32
C LEU A 16 8.46 -9.23 -13.59
N ARG A 17 9.35 -8.39 -14.15
CA ARG A 17 9.77 -7.13 -13.54
C ARG A 17 10.28 -6.12 -14.57
N LEU A 18 10.37 -4.87 -14.14
CA LEU A 18 11.13 -3.84 -14.86
C LEU A 18 12.64 -4.16 -14.77
N VAL A 19 13.34 -3.98 -15.88
CA VAL A 19 14.81 -4.10 -15.97
C VAL A 19 15.44 -2.73 -16.19
N HIS A 20 14.81 -1.89 -17.00
CA HIS A 20 15.27 -0.55 -17.31
C HIS A 20 14.11 0.34 -17.74
N ALA A 21 14.17 1.61 -17.40
CA ALA A 21 13.30 2.65 -17.91
C ALA A 21 14.14 3.90 -18.19
N ASP A 22 13.90 4.55 -19.32
CA ASP A 22 14.60 5.80 -19.64
C ASP A 22 14.14 6.91 -18.69
N GLU A 23 15.08 7.47 -17.93
CA GLU A 23 14.86 8.46 -16.87
C GLU A 23 14.29 9.80 -17.36
N ALA A 24 14.33 10.07 -18.68
CA ALA A 24 13.99 11.38 -19.25
C ALA A 24 12.48 11.70 -19.29
N GLU A 25 11.59 10.72 -19.08
CA GLU A 25 10.13 10.91 -19.06
C GLU A 25 9.51 10.15 -17.87
N ILE A 26 9.60 10.72 -16.66
CA ILE A 26 9.07 10.10 -15.44
C ILE A 26 7.54 9.93 -15.53
N GLY A 27 7.06 8.74 -15.16
CA GLY A 27 5.65 8.44 -14.88
C GLY A 27 4.76 8.13 -16.09
N ARG A 28 4.96 8.78 -17.24
CA ARG A 28 4.22 8.51 -18.49
C ARG A 28 5.05 8.89 -19.72
N GLY A 29 5.45 7.90 -20.51
CA GLY A 29 6.28 8.09 -21.70
C GLY A 29 7.55 7.24 -21.65
N GLY A 30 8.45 7.41 -22.60
CA GLY A 30 9.75 6.76 -22.62
C GLY A 30 9.79 5.28 -23.05
N ARG A 31 11.01 4.78 -23.20
CA ARG A 31 11.30 3.36 -23.47
C ARG A 31 11.51 2.62 -22.16
N THR A 32 10.92 1.43 -22.08
CA THR A 32 11.08 0.50 -20.96
C THR A 32 11.56 -0.85 -21.47
N VAL A 33 12.28 -1.56 -20.62
CA VAL A 33 12.73 -2.93 -20.84
C VAL A 33 12.22 -3.77 -19.68
N TYR A 34 11.54 -4.86 -20.00
CA TYR A 34 10.97 -5.78 -19.03
C TYR A 34 11.62 -7.16 -19.18
N HIS A 35 11.79 -7.85 -18.06
CA HIS A 35 12.05 -9.29 -18.05
C HIS A 35 10.72 -10.01 -18.21
N VAL A 36 10.60 -10.84 -19.25
CA VAL A 36 9.34 -11.51 -19.64
C VAL A 36 9.61 -13.00 -19.78
N GLN A 37 8.69 -13.81 -19.26
CA GLN A 37 8.67 -15.25 -19.49
C GLN A 37 7.60 -15.60 -20.53
N ALA A 38 7.99 -16.40 -21.52
CA ALA A 38 7.06 -17.02 -22.46
C ALA A 38 6.65 -18.40 -21.94
N MET A 39 5.36 -18.73 -22.00
CA MET A 39 4.79 -19.99 -21.48
C MET A 39 4.88 -21.15 -22.50
N GLY A 40 5.77 -21.04 -23.47
CA GLY A 40 5.97 -21.98 -24.56
C GLY A 40 6.98 -21.45 -25.57
N GLU A 41 7.25 -22.23 -26.63
CA GLU A 41 8.17 -21.81 -27.69
C GLU A 41 7.58 -20.65 -28.50
N PRO A 42 8.26 -19.49 -28.54
CA PRO A 42 7.82 -18.37 -29.35
C PRO A 42 7.85 -18.70 -30.84
N ARG A 43 6.99 -18.03 -31.62
CA ARG A 43 6.94 -18.14 -33.07
C ARG A 43 8.32 -17.90 -33.68
N SER A 44 8.74 -18.77 -34.61
CA SER A 44 10.00 -18.61 -35.32
C SER A 44 10.11 -17.23 -36.01
N GLY A 45 11.28 -16.60 -35.92
CA GLY A 45 11.61 -15.36 -36.61
C GLY A 45 11.08 -14.07 -35.99
N VAL A 46 10.53 -14.11 -34.77
CA VAL A 46 10.05 -12.91 -34.06
C VAL A 46 10.98 -12.44 -32.94
N LEU A 47 11.96 -13.26 -32.57
CA LEU A 47 12.97 -12.96 -31.56
C LEU A 47 14.31 -12.63 -32.23
N ASP A 48 15.04 -11.69 -31.65
CA ASP A 48 16.47 -11.56 -31.88
C ASP A 48 17.18 -12.56 -30.95
N GLU A 49 17.76 -13.60 -31.53
CA GLU A 49 18.48 -14.65 -30.79
C GLU A 49 19.92 -14.24 -30.46
N THR A 50 20.34 -13.03 -30.85
CA THR A 50 21.66 -12.50 -30.48
C THR A 50 21.74 -12.41 -28.95
N PRO A 51 22.74 -13.05 -28.31
CA PRO A 51 22.90 -12.97 -26.87
C PRO A 51 22.98 -11.51 -26.41
N TYR A 52 22.13 -11.15 -25.46
CA TYR A 52 22.13 -9.83 -24.86
C TYR A 52 23.28 -9.71 -23.86
N ASP A 53 24.18 -8.74 -24.08
CA ASP A 53 25.26 -8.45 -23.14
C ASP A 53 24.68 -7.96 -21.80
N GLY A 54 24.99 -8.67 -20.71
CA GLY A 54 24.39 -8.47 -19.39
C GLY A 54 23.18 -9.35 -19.06
N TRP A 55 22.80 -10.31 -19.93
CA TRP A 55 21.71 -11.25 -19.63
C TRP A 55 21.93 -12.01 -18.31
N ASP A 56 23.15 -12.47 -18.04
CA ASP A 56 23.50 -13.17 -16.80
C ASP A 56 23.16 -12.35 -15.55
N ALA A 57 23.37 -11.03 -15.60
CA ALA A 57 23.03 -10.13 -14.50
C ALA A 57 21.51 -9.94 -14.35
N ILE A 58 20.76 -9.95 -15.46
CA ILE A 58 19.29 -9.83 -15.43
C ILE A 58 18.66 -11.05 -14.74
N VAL A 59 19.14 -12.25 -15.07
CA VAL A 59 18.57 -13.51 -14.55
C VAL A 59 19.16 -13.97 -13.23
N ALA A 60 20.33 -13.45 -12.83
CA ALA A 60 20.96 -13.75 -11.54
C ALA A 60 19.96 -13.53 -10.38
N PRO A 61 19.93 -14.41 -9.36
CA PRO A 61 19.13 -14.21 -8.16
C PRO A 61 19.46 -12.88 -7.48
N HIS A 62 18.46 -12.20 -6.95
CA HIS A 62 18.64 -10.96 -6.20
C HIS A 62 17.84 -11.03 -4.89
N PRO A 63 18.43 -10.72 -3.72
CA PRO A 63 17.76 -10.89 -2.42
C PRO A 63 16.52 -10.00 -2.24
N LEU A 64 16.45 -8.88 -2.96
CA LEU A 64 15.28 -7.98 -2.94
C LEU A 64 14.22 -8.33 -3.99
N ARG A 65 14.44 -9.37 -4.82
CA ARG A 65 13.49 -9.76 -5.88
C ARG A 65 12.22 -10.30 -5.25
N SER A 66 11.08 -9.75 -5.65
CA SER A 66 9.78 -10.26 -5.26
C SER A 66 9.49 -11.63 -5.87
N THR A 67 8.77 -12.49 -5.16
CA THR A 67 8.52 -13.89 -5.58
C THR A 67 7.76 -14.03 -6.89
N TRP A 68 6.95 -13.02 -7.27
CA TRP A 68 6.27 -12.98 -8.57
C TRP A 68 7.15 -12.49 -9.73
N ALA A 69 8.29 -11.88 -9.43
CA ALA A 69 9.26 -11.37 -10.40
C ALA A 69 10.33 -12.41 -10.75
N GLU A 70 10.27 -13.59 -10.15
CA GLU A 70 11.08 -14.75 -10.51
C GLU A 70 10.46 -15.52 -11.67
N VAL A 71 11.29 -16.33 -12.34
CA VAL A 71 10.81 -17.32 -13.32
C VAL A 71 9.83 -18.26 -12.61
N ASP A 72 8.72 -18.54 -13.29
CA ASP A 72 7.55 -19.30 -12.81
C ASP A 72 6.79 -18.66 -11.64
N GLY A 73 7.24 -17.50 -11.12
CA GLY A 73 6.58 -16.80 -10.02
C GLY A 73 5.09 -16.56 -10.25
N PRO A 74 4.68 -15.96 -11.39
CA PRO A 74 3.27 -15.77 -11.70
C PRO A 74 2.50 -17.09 -11.86
N GLU A 75 3.12 -18.14 -12.41
CA GLU A 75 2.43 -19.43 -12.59
C GLU A 75 2.21 -20.14 -11.25
N ARG A 76 3.12 -20.01 -10.28
CA ARG A 76 2.91 -20.49 -8.90
C ARG A 76 1.67 -19.86 -8.25
N ILE A 77 1.46 -18.55 -8.46
CA ILE A 77 0.25 -17.84 -7.96
C ILE A 77 -1.00 -18.38 -8.65
N VAL A 78 -0.92 -18.66 -9.96
CA VAL A 78 -2.03 -19.22 -10.75
C VAL A 78 -2.37 -20.64 -10.30
N GLU A 79 -1.39 -21.51 -10.10
CA GLU A 79 -1.57 -22.88 -9.59
C GLU A 79 -2.22 -22.87 -8.21
N TRP A 80 -1.76 -21.98 -7.33
CA TRP A 80 -2.38 -21.76 -6.04
C TRP A 80 -3.84 -21.32 -6.19
N ALA A 81 -4.15 -20.32 -7.02
CA ALA A 81 -5.52 -19.88 -7.26
C ALA A 81 -6.42 -20.99 -7.85
N ARG A 82 -5.89 -21.82 -8.75
CA ARG A 82 -6.58 -22.99 -9.33
C ARG A 82 -6.95 -24.04 -8.28
N SER A 83 -6.22 -24.14 -7.17
CA SER A 83 -6.58 -25.05 -6.08
C SER A 83 -7.91 -24.67 -5.40
N PHE A 84 -8.32 -23.40 -5.47
CA PHE A 84 -9.61 -22.92 -4.96
C PHE A 84 -10.71 -22.89 -6.02
N LEU A 85 -10.37 -22.50 -7.25
CA LEU A 85 -11.35 -22.20 -8.31
C LEU A 85 -11.53 -23.32 -9.34
N GLY A 86 -10.67 -24.35 -9.30
CA GLY A 86 -10.54 -25.31 -10.38
C GLY A 86 -9.81 -24.72 -11.61
N PRO A 87 -9.90 -25.39 -12.77
CA PRO A 87 -9.22 -24.95 -13.99
C PRO A 87 -9.72 -23.57 -14.46
N VAL A 88 -8.84 -22.57 -14.38
CA VAL A 88 -9.09 -21.20 -14.85
C VAL A 88 -7.93 -20.70 -15.72
N GLU A 89 -8.26 -19.86 -16.70
CA GLU A 89 -7.26 -19.13 -17.49
C GLU A 89 -7.06 -17.73 -16.90
N PRO A 90 -5.87 -17.42 -16.37
CA PRO A 90 -5.56 -16.12 -15.80
C PRO A 90 -5.13 -15.11 -16.87
N VAL A 91 -5.32 -13.83 -16.56
CA VAL A 91 -4.78 -12.70 -17.31
C VAL A 91 -3.97 -11.86 -16.34
N GLN A 92 -2.66 -11.71 -16.57
CA GLN A 92 -1.88 -10.75 -15.80
C GLN A 92 -2.27 -9.32 -16.23
N VAL A 93 -2.84 -8.59 -15.26
CA VAL A 93 -3.36 -7.24 -15.46
C VAL A 93 -2.26 -6.22 -15.19
N LYS A 94 -1.50 -6.42 -14.11
CA LYS A 94 -0.44 -5.50 -13.71
C LYS A 94 0.62 -6.25 -12.90
N THR A 95 1.87 -5.86 -13.06
CA THR A 95 3.00 -6.29 -12.23
C THR A 95 3.93 -5.10 -12.09
N TRP A 96 4.41 -4.86 -10.87
CA TRP A 96 5.35 -3.78 -10.54
C TRP A 96 6.03 -4.07 -9.21
N ASN A 97 6.85 -3.12 -8.73
CA ASN A 97 7.70 -3.25 -7.56
C ASN A 97 6.96 -3.52 -6.24
N LEU A 98 5.64 -3.27 -6.17
CA LEU A 98 4.85 -3.46 -4.94
C LEU A 98 3.88 -4.66 -5.00
N SER A 99 3.45 -5.08 -6.21
CA SER A 99 2.54 -6.21 -6.34
C SER A 99 2.47 -6.78 -7.75
N CYS A 100 1.92 -8.01 -7.84
CA CYS A 100 1.46 -8.64 -9.07
C CYS A 100 -0.02 -8.95 -8.99
N LEU A 101 -0.77 -8.60 -10.03
CA LEU A 101 -2.22 -8.72 -10.10
C LEU A 101 -2.62 -9.55 -11.33
N LEU A 102 -3.26 -10.69 -11.04
CA LEU A 102 -3.77 -11.66 -12.00
C LEU A 102 -5.30 -11.68 -11.89
N ARG A 103 -5.99 -11.53 -13.02
CA ARG A 103 -7.44 -11.67 -13.09
C ARG A 103 -7.79 -13.06 -13.60
N VAL A 104 -8.71 -13.73 -12.91
CA VAL A 104 -9.34 -14.98 -13.34
C VAL A 104 -10.85 -14.76 -13.44
N PRO A 105 -11.64 -15.64 -14.08
CA PRO A 105 -13.09 -15.47 -14.14
C PRO A 105 -13.71 -15.29 -12.74
N GLY A 106 -14.31 -14.12 -12.48
CA GLY A 106 -14.98 -13.80 -11.22
C GLY A 106 -14.08 -13.48 -10.03
N ALA A 107 -12.75 -13.49 -10.16
CA ALA A 107 -11.83 -13.27 -9.05
C ALA A 107 -10.49 -12.65 -9.46
N TRP A 108 -9.72 -12.25 -8.45
CA TRP A 108 -8.41 -11.61 -8.57
C TRP A 108 -7.43 -12.30 -7.64
N ALA A 109 -6.31 -12.78 -8.19
CA ALA A 109 -5.18 -13.22 -7.40
C ALA A 109 -4.14 -12.08 -7.35
N LYS A 110 -3.72 -11.70 -6.15
CA LYS A 110 -2.77 -10.62 -5.91
C LYS A 110 -1.65 -11.12 -5.01
N ALA A 111 -0.41 -10.84 -5.38
CA ALA A 111 0.75 -10.99 -4.52
C ALA A 111 1.27 -9.62 -4.11
N THR A 112 1.57 -9.40 -2.83
CA THR A 112 2.11 -8.14 -2.30
C THR A 112 3.55 -8.28 -1.82
N SER A 113 4.29 -7.18 -1.83
CA SER A 113 5.68 -7.14 -1.36
C SER A 113 5.81 -7.57 0.11
N ARG A 114 7.01 -8.05 0.49
CA ARG A 114 7.29 -8.53 1.86
C ARG A 114 7.07 -7.50 2.98
N PHE A 115 7.05 -6.22 2.63
CA PHE A 115 6.84 -5.10 3.54
C PHE A 115 5.43 -4.49 3.47
N ALA A 116 4.57 -5.00 2.59
CA ALA A 116 3.18 -4.57 2.44
C ALA A 116 2.26 -5.57 3.12
N SER A 117 1.09 -5.13 3.60
CA SER A 117 0.04 -5.98 4.20
C SER A 117 -0.50 -7.01 3.21
N VAL A 118 -1.15 -8.07 3.73
CA VAL A 118 -1.82 -9.07 2.88
C VAL A 118 -3.29 -8.69 2.77
N ASP A 119 -3.76 -8.31 1.56
CA ASP A 119 -5.13 -7.80 1.38
C ASP A 119 -6.19 -8.70 2.02
N ALA A 120 -6.16 -10.01 1.76
CA ALA A 120 -7.12 -10.96 2.31
C ALA A 120 -7.13 -11.01 3.84
N ASP A 121 -5.98 -10.82 4.47
CA ASP A 121 -5.85 -10.80 5.93
C ASP A 121 -6.57 -9.58 6.52
N ILE A 122 -6.31 -8.41 5.94
CA ILE A 122 -6.95 -7.16 6.34
C ILE A 122 -8.46 -7.21 6.11
N ILE A 123 -8.87 -7.71 4.95
CA ILE A 123 -10.28 -7.79 4.54
C ILE A 123 -11.08 -8.68 5.50
N GLU A 124 -10.54 -9.83 5.92
CA GLU A 124 -11.22 -10.69 6.90
C GLU A 124 -11.51 -9.96 8.22
N HIS A 125 -10.59 -9.10 8.68
CA HIS A 125 -10.81 -8.27 9.87
C HIS A 125 -11.89 -7.20 9.64
N VAL A 126 -11.91 -6.57 8.46
CA VAL A 126 -12.93 -5.59 8.07
C VAL A 126 -14.32 -6.25 7.99
N GLN A 127 -14.40 -7.45 7.42
CA GLN A 127 -15.65 -8.18 7.19
C GLN A 127 -16.31 -8.69 8.48
N ARG A 128 -15.61 -8.74 9.61
CA ARG A 128 -16.22 -8.98 10.94
C ARG A 128 -17.24 -7.90 11.31
N TYR A 129 -17.10 -6.70 10.76
CA TYR A 129 -17.94 -5.53 11.08
C TYR A 129 -18.78 -5.05 9.90
N ASP A 130 -18.28 -5.23 8.68
CA ASP A 130 -19.03 -4.96 7.46
C ASP A 130 -18.65 -5.95 6.36
N GLU A 131 -19.46 -7.00 6.22
CA GLU A 131 -19.26 -8.11 5.29
C GLU A 131 -19.13 -7.67 3.82
N THR A 132 -19.64 -6.47 3.46
CA THR A 132 -19.73 -6.03 2.07
C THR A 132 -18.87 -4.79 1.76
N LEU A 133 -18.11 -4.28 2.74
CA LEU A 133 -17.28 -3.09 2.54
C LEU A 133 -15.99 -3.39 1.76
N ALA A 134 -15.63 -4.66 1.63
CA ALA A 134 -14.47 -5.12 0.87
C ALA A 134 -14.81 -6.40 0.08
N PRO A 135 -14.03 -6.76 -0.96
CA PRO A 135 -14.25 -7.99 -1.71
C PRO A 135 -14.27 -9.25 -0.84
N THR A 136 -15.12 -10.23 -1.16
CA THR A 136 -15.10 -11.53 -0.48
C THR A 136 -13.73 -12.21 -0.64
N VAL A 137 -13.17 -12.70 0.47
CA VAL A 137 -11.94 -13.51 0.44
C VAL A 137 -12.26 -14.94 0.04
N LEU A 138 -11.62 -15.42 -1.02
CA LEU A 138 -11.74 -16.78 -1.53
C LEU A 138 -10.56 -17.67 -1.12
N GLY A 139 -9.42 -17.05 -0.84
CA GLY A 139 -8.20 -17.72 -0.39
C GLY A 139 -7.16 -16.73 0.10
N LYS A 140 -6.37 -17.15 1.08
CA LYS A 140 -5.30 -16.36 1.72
C LYS A 140 -4.05 -17.22 1.89
N SER A 141 -2.88 -16.63 1.64
CA SER A 141 -1.59 -17.22 1.97
C SER A 141 -0.71 -16.13 2.61
N VAL A 142 -0.64 -16.12 3.94
CA VAL A 142 0.15 -15.12 4.68
C VAL A 142 1.66 -15.31 4.42
N GLU A 143 2.12 -16.56 4.40
CA GLU A 143 3.52 -16.93 4.12
C GLU A 143 3.99 -16.37 2.77
N ASN A 144 3.17 -16.54 1.73
CA ASN A 144 3.53 -16.09 0.39
C ASN A 144 3.02 -14.66 0.07
N ARG A 145 2.24 -14.07 0.99
CA ARG A 145 1.56 -12.78 0.84
C ARG A 145 0.63 -12.72 -0.36
N TRP A 146 -0.14 -13.79 -0.55
CA TRP A 146 -1.09 -13.92 -1.64
C TRP A 146 -2.52 -13.80 -1.15
N SER A 147 -3.33 -13.10 -1.93
CA SER A 147 -4.76 -12.90 -1.71
C SER A 147 -5.51 -13.33 -2.95
N LEU A 148 -6.57 -14.12 -2.77
CA LEU A 148 -7.52 -14.48 -3.81
C LEU A 148 -8.86 -13.88 -3.40
N LEU A 149 -9.30 -12.87 -4.15
CA LEU A 149 -10.44 -12.04 -3.82
C LEU A 149 -11.51 -12.17 -4.91
N ALA A 150 -12.78 -12.25 -4.52
CA ALA A 150 -13.88 -12.16 -5.46
C ALA A 150 -13.86 -10.82 -6.20
N HIS A 151 -14.38 -10.78 -7.42
CA HIS A 151 -14.48 -9.53 -8.15
C HIS A 151 -15.50 -8.58 -7.50
N ALA A 152 -15.04 -7.40 -7.06
CA ALA A 152 -15.93 -6.32 -6.67
C ALA A 152 -16.58 -5.69 -7.91
N PRO A 153 -17.93 -5.71 -8.02
CA PRO A 153 -18.65 -5.22 -9.19
C PRO A 153 -18.58 -3.69 -9.33
N GLY A 154 -18.96 -3.20 -10.50
CA GLY A 154 -19.04 -1.77 -10.78
C GLY A 154 -17.76 -1.16 -11.33
N ASN A 155 -17.65 0.16 -11.30
CA ASN A 155 -16.53 0.95 -11.81
C ASN A 155 -15.69 1.55 -10.68
N ASP A 156 -14.46 1.96 -10.99
CA ASP A 156 -13.68 2.78 -10.05
C ASP A 156 -14.34 4.14 -9.84
N CYS A 157 -14.18 4.68 -8.64
CA CYS A 157 -14.90 5.88 -8.22
C CYS A 157 -13.99 7.11 -8.18
N TRP A 158 -13.06 7.30 -9.12
CA TRP A 158 -12.14 8.47 -9.14
C TRP A 158 -12.87 9.81 -8.90
N GLU A 159 -14.09 9.94 -9.41
CA GLU A 159 -14.97 11.07 -9.15
C GLU A 159 -16.29 10.61 -8.50
N PRO A 160 -16.29 10.20 -7.22
CA PRO A 160 -17.46 9.57 -6.61
C PRO A 160 -18.62 10.56 -6.50
N ASP A 161 -19.86 10.11 -6.64
CA ASP A 161 -21.03 10.92 -6.31
C ASP A 161 -21.18 11.10 -4.79
N ARG A 162 -22.07 12.00 -4.37
CA ARG A 162 -22.28 12.29 -2.94
C ARG A 162 -22.71 11.05 -2.16
N ALA A 163 -23.65 10.27 -2.70
CA ALA A 163 -24.16 9.07 -2.05
C ALA A 163 -23.07 8.01 -1.86
N THR A 164 -22.10 7.91 -2.78
CA THR A 164 -20.96 7.01 -2.67
C THR A 164 -19.99 7.48 -1.59
N VAL A 165 -19.70 8.78 -1.49
CA VAL A 165 -18.90 9.34 -0.39
C VAL A 165 -19.57 9.09 0.96
N GLU A 166 -20.84 9.44 1.09
CA GLU A 166 -21.64 9.22 2.31
C GLU A 166 -21.63 7.74 2.73
N ASN A 167 -21.83 6.82 1.77
CA ASN A 167 -21.85 5.39 2.07
C ASN A 167 -20.47 4.84 2.46
N VAL A 168 -19.44 5.05 1.64
CA VAL A 168 -18.13 4.43 1.85
C VAL A 168 -17.45 5.01 3.09
N VAL A 169 -17.45 6.34 3.25
CA VAL A 169 -16.76 7.00 4.37
C VAL A 169 -17.42 6.66 5.70
N SER A 170 -18.76 6.73 5.80
CA SER A 170 -19.43 6.42 7.06
C SER A 170 -19.29 4.95 7.47
N ARG A 171 -19.35 4.01 6.51
CA ARG A 171 -19.13 2.59 6.78
C ARG A 171 -17.68 2.30 7.18
N TRP A 172 -16.71 2.93 6.51
CA TRP A 172 -15.31 2.76 6.87
C TRP A 172 -15.00 3.30 8.26
N VAL A 173 -15.49 4.49 8.61
CA VAL A 173 -15.35 5.03 9.97
C VAL A 173 -16.00 4.13 11.01
N ALA A 174 -17.15 3.52 10.72
CA ALA A 174 -17.79 2.58 11.62
C ALA A 174 -16.91 1.34 11.88
N VAL A 175 -16.30 0.76 10.82
CA VAL A 175 -15.34 -0.35 10.97
C VAL A 175 -14.10 0.08 11.75
N GLN A 176 -13.54 1.25 11.46
CA GLN A 176 -12.41 1.82 12.20
C GLN A 176 -12.75 1.98 13.69
N ALA A 177 -13.91 2.52 14.03
CA ALA A 177 -14.33 2.69 15.41
C ALA A 177 -14.45 1.36 16.17
N GLN A 178 -14.84 0.26 15.51
CA GLN A 178 -14.85 -1.07 16.13
C GLN A 178 -13.43 -1.63 16.30
N LEU A 179 -12.62 -1.59 15.24
CA LEU A 179 -11.24 -2.09 15.28
C LEU A 179 -10.37 -1.34 16.30
N ALA A 180 -10.64 -0.05 16.52
CA ALA A 180 -10.00 0.75 17.56
C ALA A 180 -10.10 0.13 18.97
N THR A 181 -11.09 -0.73 19.23
CA THR A 181 -11.26 -1.41 20.52
C THR A 181 -10.40 -2.68 20.65
N GLU A 182 -9.83 -3.17 19.54
CA GLU A 182 -9.08 -4.43 19.45
C GLU A 182 -7.62 -4.23 19.04
N VAL A 183 -7.24 -3.08 18.47
CA VAL A 183 -5.90 -2.86 17.88
C VAL A 183 -4.73 -3.04 18.85
N ASP A 184 -4.95 -2.93 20.16
CA ASP A 184 -3.93 -3.19 21.17
C ASP A 184 -3.75 -4.67 21.50
N GLU A 185 -4.70 -5.53 21.10
CA GLU A 185 -4.68 -6.98 21.28
C GLU A 185 -4.13 -7.71 20.05
N LEU A 186 -4.11 -7.05 18.88
CA LEU A 186 -3.61 -7.62 17.63
C LEU A 186 -2.09 -7.70 17.62
N SER A 187 -1.56 -8.89 17.30
CA SER A 187 -0.12 -9.03 17.03
C SER A 187 0.18 -8.46 15.66
N THR A 188 0.92 -7.36 15.63
CA THR A 188 1.23 -6.61 14.41
C THR A 188 2.73 -6.48 14.21
N PRO A 189 3.26 -6.65 12.99
CA PRO A 189 4.68 -6.43 12.74
C PRO A 189 5.07 -4.99 13.06
N SER A 190 6.23 -4.78 13.69
CA SER A 190 6.79 -3.43 13.71
C SER A 190 7.30 -3.10 12.33
N LEU A 191 7.04 -1.87 11.90
CA LEU A 191 7.63 -1.38 10.67
C LEU A 191 9.08 -0.88 10.89
N LEU A 192 9.59 -0.90 12.14
CA LEU A 192 10.89 -0.37 12.52
C LEU A 192 12.06 -1.29 12.05
N PRO A 193 13.21 -0.73 11.60
CA PRO A 193 14.31 -1.47 10.96
C PRO A 193 14.89 -2.67 11.73
N GLY A 194 14.73 -2.68 13.07
CA GLY A 194 15.28 -3.73 13.93
C GLY A 194 14.66 -5.11 13.70
N GLU A 195 13.41 -5.19 13.24
CA GLU A 195 12.67 -6.45 13.17
C GLU A 195 12.66 -7.07 11.76
N LEU A 196 12.54 -6.27 10.70
CA LEU A 196 12.57 -6.74 9.30
C LEU A 196 13.91 -7.41 8.94
N THR A 197 15.02 -6.93 9.51
CA THR A 197 16.36 -7.51 9.30
C THR A 197 16.51 -8.87 9.99
N ALA A 198 15.76 -9.13 11.06
CA ALA A 198 15.78 -10.42 11.76
C ALA A 198 14.91 -11.46 11.03
N GLU A 199 13.76 -11.04 10.49
CA GLU A 199 12.89 -11.88 9.66
C GLU A 199 13.55 -12.24 8.32
N ALA A 200 14.15 -11.27 7.63
CA ALA A 200 14.84 -11.51 6.35
C ALA A 200 16.07 -12.43 6.46
N ASN A 201 16.68 -12.54 7.65
CA ASN A 201 17.81 -13.43 7.94
C ASN A 201 17.39 -14.78 8.54
N GLY A 202 16.08 -15.06 8.68
CA GLY A 202 15.59 -16.29 9.31
C GLY A 202 15.98 -16.43 10.79
N LEU A 203 16.35 -15.32 11.45
CA LEU A 203 16.78 -15.30 12.86
C LEU A 203 15.61 -15.20 13.85
N THR A 204 14.42 -14.89 13.36
CA THR A 204 13.14 -15.05 14.07
C THR A 204 12.35 -16.21 13.46
N ALA A 205 12.75 -17.43 13.79
CA ALA A 205 11.74 -18.50 13.81
C ALA A 205 10.63 -18.07 14.79
N PRO A 206 9.35 -18.44 14.55
CA PRO A 206 8.35 -18.33 15.59
C PRO A 206 8.92 -19.03 16.83
N ARG A 207 8.73 -18.46 18.02
CA ARG A 207 8.98 -19.18 19.27
C ARG A 207 7.99 -20.36 19.36
N LEU A 208 8.24 -21.42 18.59
CA LEU A 208 7.77 -22.77 18.88
C LEU A 208 8.66 -23.33 19.98
N LEU A 209 8.56 -22.72 21.17
CA LEU A 209 8.92 -23.41 22.39
C LEU A 209 7.83 -24.47 22.61
N ARG A 210 8.25 -25.72 22.36
CA ARG A 210 7.66 -26.98 22.82
C ARG A 210 6.47 -26.81 23.78
N GLY A 211 5.31 -27.25 23.30
CA GLY A 211 4.34 -27.98 24.10
C GLY A 211 3.68 -27.19 25.23
N GLU A 212 2.91 -26.18 24.87
CA GLU A 212 1.75 -25.69 25.64
C GLU A 212 0.80 -25.08 24.60
N LEU A 213 -0.52 -25.28 24.75
CA LEU A 213 -1.53 -24.72 23.85
C LEU A 213 -1.36 -23.19 23.79
N ALA A 214 -0.67 -22.69 22.78
CA ALA A 214 -0.74 -21.29 22.42
C ALA A 214 -2.16 -21.06 21.90
N ALA A 215 -2.96 -20.27 22.61
CA ALA A 215 -4.10 -19.63 21.98
C ALA A 215 -3.60 -19.01 20.66
N GLU A 216 -4.29 -19.26 19.55
CA GLU A 216 -4.06 -18.52 18.31
C GLU A 216 -4.12 -17.02 18.67
N VAL A 217 -2.97 -16.36 18.70
CA VAL A 217 -2.92 -14.91 18.80
C VAL A 217 -3.41 -14.42 17.44
N ASP A 218 -4.53 -13.70 17.42
CA ASP A 218 -5.06 -13.11 16.18
C ASP A 218 -4.02 -12.12 15.65
N GLY A 219 -3.34 -12.53 14.59
CA GLY A 219 -2.22 -11.80 14.00
C GLY A 219 -2.71 -10.97 12.83
N LEU A 220 -2.42 -9.67 12.85
CA LEU A 220 -2.73 -8.76 11.75
C LEU A 220 -1.44 -8.39 11.03
N THR A 221 -1.41 -8.61 9.71
CA THR A 221 -0.22 -8.30 8.89
C THR A 221 0.04 -6.80 8.72
N ALA A 222 -0.87 -5.94 9.20
CA ALA A 222 -0.74 -4.49 9.20
C ALA A 222 0.25 -4.01 10.25
N PRO A 223 1.29 -3.26 9.89
CA PRO A 223 2.25 -2.77 10.86
C PRO A 223 1.74 -1.58 11.67
N ARG A 224 2.40 -1.25 12.79
CA ARG A 224 2.13 -0.01 13.54
C ARG A 224 2.99 1.15 13.01
N LEU A 225 2.35 2.30 12.79
CA LEU A 225 3.00 3.58 12.48
C LEU A 225 2.37 4.68 13.33
N LEU A 226 2.99 4.94 14.49
CA LEU A 226 2.47 5.92 15.43
C LEU A 226 3.18 7.27 15.29
N PRO A 227 2.47 8.41 15.39
CA PRO A 227 3.07 9.74 15.26
C PRO A 227 4.27 10.00 16.19
N GLY A 228 4.24 9.43 17.40
CA GLY A 228 5.35 9.58 18.37
C GLY A 228 6.65 8.89 17.96
N GLU A 229 6.60 7.94 17.03
CA GLU A 229 7.77 7.20 16.53
C GLU A 229 8.43 7.88 15.31
N LEU A 230 7.73 8.84 14.69
CA LEU A 230 8.17 9.48 13.44
C LEU A 230 9.47 10.25 13.58
N THR A 231 9.74 10.90 14.72
CA THR A 231 10.96 11.72 14.89
C THR A 231 12.23 10.91 14.61
N ALA A 232 12.38 9.76 15.27
CA ALA A 232 13.57 8.93 15.12
C ALA A 232 13.70 8.33 13.71
N GLU A 233 12.57 8.04 13.05
CA GLU A 233 12.58 7.54 11.67
C GLU A 233 12.99 8.63 10.68
N VAL A 234 12.44 9.84 10.80
CA VAL A 234 12.79 10.93 9.90
C VAL A 234 14.25 11.37 10.13
N GLU A 235 14.75 11.35 11.37
CA GLU A 235 16.19 11.55 11.64
C GLU A 235 17.08 10.54 10.88
N ARG A 236 16.66 9.27 10.81
CA ARG A 236 17.34 8.26 9.98
C ARG A 236 17.24 8.61 8.50
N LEU A 237 16.07 9.03 8.00
CA LEU A 237 15.90 9.44 6.61
C LEU A 237 16.87 10.55 6.22
N LEU A 238 17.08 11.54 7.10
CA LEU A 238 18.01 12.63 6.84
C LEU A 238 19.44 12.13 6.57
N SER A 239 19.83 10.93 7.00
CA SER A 239 21.16 10.36 6.72
C SER A 239 21.29 9.65 5.37
N VAL A 240 20.16 9.26 4.75
CA VAL A 240 20.15 8.43 3.52
C VAL A 240 19.51 9.15 2.33
N VAL A 241 18.56 10.06 2.58
CA VAL A 241 17.89 10.81 1.50
C VAL A 241 18.79 11.98 1.08
N PRO A 242 19.11 12.11 -0.22
CA PRO A 242 19.87 13.26 -0.71
C PRO A 242 18.98 14.51 -0.68
N LEU A 243 19.34 15.48 0.17
CA LEU A 243 18.62 16.73 0.35
C LEU A 243 19.55 17.93 0.17
N SER A 244 19.00 19.06 -0.30
CA SER A 244 19.71 20.33 -0.22
C SER A 244 19.95 20.73 1.24
N SER A 245 21.00 21.51 1.51
CA SER A 245 21.31 21.99 2.86
C SER A 245 20.16 22.80 3.47
N GLN A 246 19.42 23.54 2.63
CA GLN A 246 18.26 24.32 3.07
C GLN A 246 17.11 23.40 3.50
N LEU A 247 16.70 22.46 2.62
CA LEU A 247 15.61 21.54 2.93
C LEU A 247 15.93 20.68 4.17
N ARG A 248 17.17 20.23 4.32
CA ARG A 248 17.63 19.54 5.53
C ARG A 248 17.40 20.37 6.79
N SER A 249 17.85 21.63 6.78
CA SER A 249 17.69 22.54 7.92
C SER A 249 16.21 22.80 8.23
N ASP A 250 15.35 22.89 7.21
CA ASP A 250 13.92 23.12 7.39
C ASP A 250 13.21 21.90 7.97
N VAL A 251 13.59 20.69 7.53
CA VAL A 251 13.10 19.44 8.12
C VAL A 251 13.56 19.32 9.57
N GLU A 252 14.84 19.57 9.88
CA GLU A 252 15.35 19.57 11.27
C GLU A 252 14.58 20.56 12.16
N HIS A 253 14.24 21.74 11.63
CA HIS A 253 13.39 22.69 12.33
C HIS A 253 11.98 22.11 12.59
N LEU A 254 11.34 21.50 11.59
CA LEU A 254 10.06 20.82 11.74
C LEU A 254 10.12 19.69 12.78
N LEU A 255 11.19 18.88 12.78
CA LEU A 255 11.40 17.81 13.77
C LEU A 255 11.39 18.35 15.20
N SER A 256 11.98 19.53 15.44
CA SER A 256 11.95 20.19 16.75
C SER A 256 10.54 20.55 17.23
N LYS A 257 9.56 20.60 16.32
CA LYS A 257 8.16 20.97 16.57
C LYS A 257 7.23 19.77 16.63
N LEU A 258 7.68 18.59 16.18
CA LEU A 258 6.85 17.39 16.16
C LEU A 258 6.22 17.05 17.52
N PRO A 259 6.92 17.15 18.67
CA PRO A 259 6.28 16.85 19.96
C PRO A 259 5.02 17.70 20.21
N SER A 260 5.04 18.99 19.85
CA SER A 260 3.87 19.85 19.98
C SER A 260 2.77 19.54 18.96
N ILE A 261 3.13 19.16 17.73
CA ILE A 261 2.18 18.79 16.68
C ILE A 261 1.47 17.48 17.05
N VAL A 262 2.20 16.51 17.57
CA VAL A 262 1.65 15.24 18.08
C VAL A 262 0.76 15.48 19.29
N ALA A 263 1.20 16.30 20.26
CA ALA A 263 0.37 16.63 21.42
C ALA A 263 -0.94 17.32 21.02
N GLU A 264 -0.92 18.18 20.00
CA GLU A 264 -2.14 18.76 19.44
C GLU A 264 -3.05 17.72 18.79
N LEU A 265 -2.47 16.81 17.98
CA LEU A 265 -3.22 15.70 17.38
C LEU A 265 -3.93 14.87 18.46
N ASP A 266 -3.25 14.56 19.56
CA ASP A 266 -3.82 13.78 20.67
C ASP A 266 -5.04 14.48 21.29
N THR A 267 -5.09 15.82 21.27
CA THR A 267 -6.26 16.56 21.79
C THR A 267 -7.52 16.45 20.92
N ALA A 268 -7.42 15.88 19.71
CA ALA A 268 -8.58 15.56 18.89
C ALA A 268 -9.40 14.39 19.47
N GLY A 269 -8.80 13.56 20.34
CA GLY A 269 -9.52 12.49 21.04
C GLY A 269 -9.98 11.34 20.15
N LEU A 270 -9.42 11.20 18.94
CA LEU A 270 -9.68 10.07 18.06
C LEU A 270 -8.80 8.87 18.45
N PRO A 271 -9.34 7.65 18.51
CA PRO A 271 -8.55 6.49 18.86
C PRO A 271 -7.63 6.06 17.70
N ILE A 272 -6.51 5.42 18.04
CA ILE A 272 -5.69 4.70 17.07
C ILE A 272 -6.49 3.50 16.54
N THR A 273 -6.37 3.23 15.25
CA THR A 273 -7.17 2.21 14.55
C THR A 273 -6.45 1.72 13.30
N LEU A 274 -7.05 0.75 12.61
CA LEU A 274 -6.69 0.36 11.27
C LEU A 274 -6.89 1.52 10.27
N VAL A 275 -5.86 1.84 9.52
CA VAL A 275 -5.82 2.87 8.46
C VAL A 275 -5.63 2.15 7.14
N HIS A 276 -6.47 2.43 6.14
CA HIS A 276 -6.35 1.81 4.83
C HIS A 276 -5.01 2.16 4.16
N GLY A 277 -4.51 3.38 4.37
CA GLY A 277 -3.17 3.83 3.96
C GLY A 277 -3.14 4.41 2.55
N ASP A 278 -3.99 3.90 1.66
CA ASP A 278 -4.23 4.47 0.32
C ASP A 278 -5.72 4.75 0.02
N PHE A 279 -6.43 5.41 0.95
CA PHE A 279 -7.89 5.64 0.89
C PHE A 279 -8.33 6.73 -0.11
N HIS A 280 -7.87 6.65 -1.37
CA HIS A 280 -8.36 7.52 -2.44
C HIS A 280 -9.54 6.90 -3.21
N PRO A 281 -10.40 7.69 -3.88
CA PRO A 281 -11.62 7.18 -4.51
C PRO A 281 -11.41 6.18 -5.67
N GLY A 282 -10.21 6.15 -6.25
CA GLY A 282 -9.84 5.18 -7.29
C GLY A 282 -9.80 3.74 -6.76
N ASN A 283 -9.60 3.57 -5.45
CA ASN A 283 -9.63 2.29 -4.75
C ASN A 283 -11.04 1.89 -4.29
N TRP A 284 -12.09 2.60 -4.74
CA TRP A 284 -13.48 2.21 -4.45
C TRP A 284 -14.13 1.65 -5.72
N ARG A 285 -14.95 0.61 -5.56
CA ARG A 285 -15.78 0.03 -6.62
C ARG A 285 -17.25 0.28 -6.31
N SER A 286 -18.00 0.75 -7.31
CA SER A 286 -19.44 0.99 -7.17
C SER A 286 -20.20 0.66 -8.45
N ASP A 287 -21.30 -0.09 -8.32
CA ASP A 287 -22.30 -0.27 -9.37
C ASP A 287 -23.58 0.59 -9.14
N GLY A 288 -23.50 1.52 -8.18
CA GLY A 288 -24.62 2.33 -7.70
C GLY A 288 -25.38 1.72 -6.52
N THR A 289 -25.29 0.40 -6.33
CA THR A 289 -25.93 -0.34 -5.23
C THR A 289 -24.91 -0.91 -4.25
N ALA A 290 -24.00 -1.77 -4.73
CA ALA A 290 -22.90 -2.33 -3.98
C ALA A 290 -21.69 -1.38 -4.04
N ARG A 291 -20.98 -1.25 -2.92
CA ARG A 291 -19.80 -0.38 -2.76
C ARG A 291 -18.76 -1.10 -1.91
N ALA A 292 -17.56 -1.24 -2.46
CA ALA A 292 -16.44 -1.92 -1.81
C ALA A 292 -15.14 -1.13 -1.96
N ILE A 293 -14.26 -1.23 -0.96
CA ILE A 293 -12.91 -0.70 -0.95
C ILE A 293 -11.95 -1.85 -1.31
N VAL A 294 -11.01 -1.59 -2.22
CA VAL A 294 -9.99 -2.52 -2.68
C VAL A 294 -8.59 -1.96 -2.42
N ASP A 295 -7.57 -2.80 -2.60
CA ASP A 295 -6.16 -2.41 -2.47
C ASP A 295 -5.72 -2.08 -1.04
N TRP A 296 -5.73 -3.12 -0.19
CA TRP A 296 -5.45 -3.04 1.24
C TRP A 296 -3.96 -3.27 1.57
N ALA A 297 -3.07 -3.21 0.58
CA ALA A 297 -1.65 -3.53 0.74
C ALA A 297 -0.90 -2.50 1.60
N ASP A 298 -1.34 -1.25 1.59
CA ASP A 298 -0.71 -0.15 2.33
C ASP A 298 -1.31 0.04 3.73
N THR A 299 -2.14 -0.90 4.19
CA THR A 299 -2.82 -0.82 5.48
C THR A 299 -1.84 -0.89 6.66
N PHE A 300 -2.05 -0.05 7.67
CA PHE A 300 -1.28 0.01 8.91
C PHE A 300 -2.17 0.42 10.09
N ILE A 301 -1.72 0.21 11.32
CA ILE A 301 -2.35 0.75 12.54
C ILE A 301 -1.78 2.14 12.82
N GLY A 302 -2.66 3.14 12.88
CA GLY A 302 -2.29 4.53 13.11
C GLY A 302 -3.48 5.45 13.33
N HIS A 303 -3.27 6.75 13.11
CA HIS A 303 -4.32 7.75 13.33
C HIS A 303 -5.30 7.79 12.14
N PRO A 304 -6.64 7.71 12.36
CA PRO A 304 -7.63 7.59 11.28
C PRO A 304 -7.70 8.80 10.35
N ALA A 305 -7.24 9.96 10.82
CA ALA A 305 -7.18 11.16 9.99
C ALA A 305 -6.22 11.01 8.78
N THR A 306 -5.34 10.02 8.76
CA THR A 306 -4.50 9.73 7.58
C THR A 306 -5.36 9.39 6.35
N ASP A 307 -6.40 8.57 6.54
CA ASP A 307 -7.27 8.17 5.42
C ASP A 307 -8.08 9.35 4.86
N ILE A 308 -8.61 10.23 5.72
CA ILE A 308 -9.34 11.41 5.23
C ILE A 308 -8.40 12.39 4.52
N GLN A 309 -7.16 12.55 4.98
CA GLN A 309 -6.16 13.35 4.27
C GLN A 309 -5.85 12.78 2.88
N ARG A 310 -5.69 11.45 2.77
CA ARG A 310 -5.52 10.79 1.47
C ARG A 310 -6.73 11.01 0.57
N LEU A 311 -7.95 10.85 1.10
CA LEU A 311 -9.19 11.05 0.35
C LEU A 311 -9.31 12.47 -0.22
N ILE A 312 -9.15 13.50 0.62
CA ILE A 312 -9.33 14.89 0.16
C ILE A 312 -8.23 15.34 -0.81
N GLY A 313 -7.03 14.77 -0.71
CA GLY A 313 -5.91 15.05 -1.62
C GLY A 313 -6.22 14.64 -3.07
N TRP A 314 -7.02 13.59 -3.25
CA TRP A 314 -7.42 13.07 -4.56
C TRP A 314 -8.80 13.51 -5.03
N LEU A 315 -9.65 14.00 -4.13
CA LEU A 315 -10.97 14.52 -4.51
C LEU A 315 -10.85 15.87 -5.24
N PRO A 316 -11.72 16.11 -6.25
CA PRO A 316 -11.94 17.44 -6.80
C PRO A 316 -12.28 18.42 -5.68
N ALA A 317 -11.76 19.66 -5.75
CA ALA A 317 -11.90 20.67 -4.69
C ALA A 317 -13.37 20.86 -4.22
N ALA A 318 -14.32 20.83 -5.17
CA ALA A 318 -15.75 20.98 -4.89
C ALA A 318 -16.35 19.85 -4.02
N LYS A 319 -15.69 18.70 -3.90
CA LYS A 319 -16.17 17.53 -3.12
C LYS A 319 -15.50 17.40 -1.75
N ARG A 320 -14.37 18.06 -1.51
CA ARG A 320 -13.55 17.90 -0.29
C ARG A 320 -14.30 18.27 0.99
N ALA A 321 -14.98 19.42 1.00
CA ALA A 321 -15.73 19.88 2.17
C ALA A 321 -16.85 18.90 2.57
N HIS A 322 -17.49 18.27 1.58
CA HIS A 322 -18.51 17.27 1.84
C HIS A 322 -17.93 15.98 2.43
N ALA A 323 -16.79 15.49 1.91
CA ALA A 323 -16.13 14.31 2.46
C ALA A 323 -15.67 14.53 3.91
N LEU A 324 -15.15 15.72 4.21
CA LEU A 324 -14.78 16.12 5.58
C LEU A 324 -15.99 16.12 6.51
N ASP A 325 -17.10 16.73 6.10
CA ASP A 325 -18.35 16.78 6.88
C ASP A 325 -18.89 15.37 7.20
N VAL A 326 -18.88 14.46 6.22
CA VAL A 326 -19.29 13.07 6.40
C VAL A 326 -18.37 12.34 7.37
N TRP A 327 -17.05 12.48 7.20
CA TRP A 327 -16.05 11.84 8.06
C TRP A 327 -16.14 12.34 9.51
N THR A 328 -16.20 13.65 9.69
CA THR A 328 -16.36 14.28 11.01
C THR A 328 -17.65 13.85 11.69
N THR A 329 -18.77 13.87 10.98
CA THR A 329 -20.08 13.45 11.51
C THR A 329 -20.05 11.99 11.92
N ALA A 330 -19.48 11.11 11.08
CA ALA A 330 -19.34 9.70 11.40
C ALA A 330 -18.52 9.47 12.68
N TRP A 331 -17.37 10.14 12.83
CA TRP A 331 -16.57 10.01 14.05
C TRP A 331 -17.27 10.54 15.30
N LYS A 332 -17.95 11.69 15.21
CA LYS A 332 -18.74 12.21 16.34
C LYS A 332 -19.90 11.30 16.75
N ASN A 333 -20.43 10.50 15.84
CA ASN A 333 -21.45 9.50 16.18
C ASN A 333 -20.87 8.33 16.98
N HIS A 334 -19.62 7.92 16.73
CA HIS A 334 -18.97 6.83 17.45
C HIS A 334 -18.23 7.29 18.71
N VAL A 335 -17.64 8.49 18.68
CA VAL A 335 -16.89 9.09 19.79
C VAL A 335 -17.37 10.53 19.98
N PRO A 336 -18.50 10.76 20.69
CA PRO A 336 -19.10 12.10 20.82
C PRO A 336 -18.22 13.16 21.49
N ALA A 337 -17.23 12.73 22.27
CA ALA A 337 -16.27 13.62 22.93
C ALA A 337 -15.08 14.01 22.04
N ALA A 338 -14.89 13.35 20.89
CA ALA A 338 -13.81 13.67 19.97
C ALA A 338 -14.09 14.98 19.22
N ASP A 339 -13.01 15.61 18.77
CA ASP A 339 -13.00 16.76 17.89
C ASP A 339 -12.20 16.42 16.62
N PRO A 340 -12.81 15.67 15.66
CA PRO A 340 -12.12 15.19 14.47
C PRO A 340 -11.50 16.31 13.63
N GLU A 341 -12.14 17.48 13.59
CA GLU A 341 -11.61 18.64 12.85
C GLU A 341 -10.25 19.09 13.38
N ARG A 342 -10.00 18.98 14.69
CA ARG A 342 -8.70 19.34 15.30
C ARG A 342 -7.57 18.40 14.89
N ALA A 343 -7.86 17.20 14.42
CA ALA A 343 -6.83 16.30 13.91
C ALA A 343 -6.28 16.74 12.54
N LEU A 344 -7.07 17.48 11.75
CA LEU A 344 -6.74 17.73 10.34
C LEU A 344 -5.42 18.51 10.16
N PRO A 345 -5.19 19.66 10.82
CA PRO A 345 -3.96 20.41 10.60
C PRO A 345 -2.67 19.68 11.02
N PRO A 346 -2.59 19.01 12.19
CA PRO A 346 -1.45 18.16 12.53
C PRO A 346 -1.24 17.03 11.53
N THR A 347 -2.31 16.30 11.15
CA THR A 347 -2.18 15.15 10.26
C THR A 347 -1.73 15.56 8.85
N ALA A 348 -2.10 16.73 8.35
CA ALA A 348 -1.64 17.23 7.05
C ALA A 348 -0.11 17.30 6.94
N ILE A 349 0.59 17.48 8.07
CA ILE A 349 2.06 17.49 8.15
C ILE A 349 2.58 16.08 8.43
N LEU A 350 2.02 15.41 9.44
CA LEU A 350 2.51 14.10 9.89
C LEU A 350 2.39 13.03 8.82
N VAL A 351 1.33 13.06 7.99
CA VAL A 351 1.13 12.10 6.91
C VAL A 351 2.22 12.20 5.84
N ARG A 352 2.76 13.40 5.59
CA ARG A 352 3.87 13.62 4.66
C ARG A 352 5.15 12.98 5.16
N LEU A 353 5.47 13.19 6.45
CA LEU A 353 6.61 12.52 7.08
C LEU A 353 6.44 11.00 7.10
N LEU A 354 5.23 10.52 7.35
CA LEU A 354 4.90 9.09 7.32
C LEU A 354 5.13 8.50 5.92
N TYR A 355 4.64 9.16 4.87
CA TYR A 355 4.86 8.69 3.50
C TYR A 355 6.34 8.77 3.08
N ALA A 356 7.10 9.77 3.52
CA ALA A 356 8.54 9.81 3.28
C ALA A 356 9.25 8.56 3.86
N VAL A 357 8.85 8.13 5.06
CA VAL A 357 9.36 6.90 5.70
C VAL A 357 8.92 5.67 4.92
N MET A 358 7.65 5.58 4.51
CA MET A 358 7.13 4.45 3.73
C MET A 358 7.85 4.31 2.38
N TYR A 359 7.98 5.40 1.62
CA TYR A 359 8.65 5.38 0.32
C TYR A 359 10.12 5.03 0.43
N GLN A 360 10.84 5.54 1.44
CA GLN A 360 12.23 5.13 1.66
C GLN A 360 12.31 3.62 1.92
N ARG A 361 11.39 3.06 2.71
CA ARG A 361 11.35 1.62 2.96
C ARG A 361 11.04 0.81 1.70
N PHE A 362 10.22 1.35 0.79
CA PHE A 362 10.03 0.72 -0.51
C PHE A 362 11.36 0.65 -1.26
N LEU A 363 12.10 1.77 -1.35
CA LEU A 363 13.41 1.82 -2.00
C LEU A 363 14.43 0.87 -1.38
N ASP A 364 14.43 0.76 -0.04
CA ASP A 364 15.31 -0.16 0.69
C ASP A 364 15.00 -1.63 0.41
N ASN A 365 13.78 -1.93 -0.06
CA ASN A 365 13.29 -3.30 -0.19
C ASN A 365 12.95 -3.75 -1.62
N ILE A 366 13.20 -2.94 -2.64
CA ILE A 366 13.01 -3.31 -4.05
C ILE A 366 14.34 -3.34 -4.81
N GLU A 367 14.38 -4.04 -5.95
CA GLU A 367 15.58 -4.08 -6.79
C GLU A 367 15.94 -2.67 -7.29
N PRO A 368 17.24 -2.34 -7.47
CA PRO A 368 17.66 -1.02 -7.97
C PRO A 368 16.95 -0.59 -9.27
N ALA A 369 16.74 -1.52 -10.20
CA ALA A 369 16.04 -1.27 -11.47
C ALA A 369 14.57 -0.82 -11.29
N GLU A 370 13.97 -1.09 -10.13
CA GLU A 370 12.59 -0.75 -9.82
C GLU A 370 12.48 0.49 -8.90
N ARG A 371 13.61 1.04 -8.44
CA ARG A 371 13.62 2.25 -7.60
C ARG A 371 13.05 3.48 -8.31
N ILE A 372 13.11 3.51 -9.64
CA ILE A 372 12.56 4.60 -10.46
C ILE A 372 11.08 4.91 -10.18
N TYR A 373 10.32 3.95 -9.62
CA TYR A 373 8.93 4.19 -9.24
C TYR A 373 8.78 5.17 -8.05
N HIS A 374 9.81 5.30 -7.20
CA HIS A 374 9.74 6.01 -5.93
C HIS A 374 11.00 6.81 -5.55
N GLU A 375 12.02 6.88 -6.41
CA GLU A 375 13.34 7.40 -6.05
C GLU A 375 13.28 8.84 -5.51
N ASP A 376 12.40 9.65 -6.07
CA ASP A 376 12.19 11.05 -5.67
C ASP A 376 11.12 11.23 -4.57
N ASP A 377 10.34 10.19 -4.27
CA ASP A 377 9.18 10.29 -3.37
C ASP A 377 9.58 10.69 -1.93
N PRO A 378 10.63 10.12 -1.29
CA PRO A 378 11.00 10.51 0.07
C PRO A 378 11.36 11.99 0.19
N ALA A 379 12.16 12.51 -0.75
CA ALA A 379 12.55 13.92 -0.73
C ALA A 379 11.35 14.84 -1.01
N SER A 380 10.48 14.44 -1.95
CA SER A 380 9.26 15.17 -2.30
C SER A 380 8.28 15.25 -1.12
N GLU A 381 8.12 14.16 -0.36
CA GLU A 381 7.25 14.14 0.82
C GLU A 381 7.85 14.94 1.99
N LEU A 382 9.18 14.93 2.19
CA LEU A 382 9.84 15.81 3.18
C LEU A 382 9.66 17.29 2.84
N GLN A 383 9.82 17.66 1.56
CA GLN A 383 9.53 19.01 1.05
C GLN A 383 8.07 19.39 1.32
N ALA A 384 7.12 18.53 0.97
CA ALA A 384 5.69 18.77 1.20
C ALA A 384 5.36 18.92 2.69
N ALA A 385 6.03 18.18 3.59
CA ALA A 385 5.86 18.32 5.04
C ALA A 385 6.28 19.72 5.53
N VAL A 386 7.42 20.22 5.05
CA VAL A 386 7.91 21.58 5.37
C VAL A 386 6.96 22.65 4.84
N GLU A 387 6.45 22.48 3.61
CA GLU A 387 5.50 23.41 3.01
C GLU A 387 4.17 23.45 3.78
N ALA A 388 3.63 22.29 4.15
CA ALA A 388 2.43 22.17 4.97
C ALA A 388 2.62 22.85 6.35
N TYR A 389 3.77 22.63 6.99
CA TYR A 389 4.11 23.29 8.25
C TYR A 389 4.21 24.81 8.08
N GLY A 390 4.86 25.29 7.02
CA GLY A 390 4.99 26.72 6.73
C GLY A 390 3.64 27.40 6.46
N LEU A 391 2.70 26.74 5.77
CA LEU A 391 1.35 27.25 5.55
C LEU A 391 0.58 27.41 6.86
N ARG A 392 0.68 26.40 7.73
CA ARG A 392 0.11 26.41 9.07
C ARG A 392 0.62 27.57 9.91
N GLU A 393 1.93 27.81 9.94
CA GLU A 393 2.53 28.91 10.71
C GLU A 393 2.06 30.30 10.22
N ARG A 394 1.70 30.42 8.93
CA ARG A 394 1.15 31.65 8.35
C ARG A 394 -0.36 31.81 8.56
N GLY A 395 -1.03 30.84 9.21
CA GLY A 395 -2.47 30.84 9.40
C GLY A 395 -3.27 30.64 8.10
N VAL A 396 -2.64 30.08 7.07
CA VAL A 396 -3.32 29.74 5.81
C VAL A 396 -3.86 28.32 5.95
N ALA A 397 -5.18 28.15 5.93
CA ALA A 397 -5.79 26.82 5.88
C ALA A 397 -5.38 26.11 4.57
N GLY A 398 -4.77 24.93 4.71
CA GLY A 398 -4.29 24.08 3.61
C GLY A 398 -5.39 23.26 2.95
#